data_AF-A0A1A8JBY9-F1
#
_entry.id   AF-A0A1A8JBY9-F1
#
_cell.length_a   1.000
_cell.length_b   1.000
_cell.length_c   1.000
_cell.angle_alpha   90.00
_cell.angle_beta   90.00
_cell.angle_gamma   90.00
#
_symmetry.space_group_name_H-M   'P 1'
#
loop_
_entity.id
_entity.type
_entity.pdbx_description
1 polymer ?
#
loop_
_entity_poly.entity_id
_entity_poly.type
_entity_poly.pdbx_seq_one_letter_code
_entity_poly.pdbx_strand_id
1 'polypeptide(L)'
;ELQVRRPLMPVRQSPEQVGLEMLCLCGQLDLLIRAQMQQFQEQLGQGCTPEESDSFQAQGSEILDQMLQCLEHLPKPMPQLEDYLDMVEYFLHVAKLNQLLVLSQQLEEDIRHLGSHKYIAHQLSVLYQVISSFRGIKVFSDIKKDIEANFKQMKQSLVAGEGCRHEPQLAAHYISWILEITQNLTTVVLSLPEELMEDLHQAVTFMSLLLS
;
A
#
# COMPACT_ATOMS: atom_id res chain seq x y z
N GLU A 1 -27.16 7.01 -12.01
CA GLU A 1 -26.97 5.54 -12.03
C GLU A 1 -25.55 5.25 -12.47
N LEU A 2 -24.69 4.79 -11.54
CA LEU A 2 -23.34 4.35 -11.89
C LEU A 2 -23.44 2.97 -12.52
N GLN A 3 -23.13 2.86 -13.81
CA GLN A 3 -23.05 1.57 -14.51
C GLN A 3 -21.76 0.85 -14.08
N VAL A 4 -21.87 0.04 -13.01
CA VAL A 4 -20.77 -0.78 -12.46
C VAL A 4 -20.62 -2.13 -13.19
N ARG A 5 -21.50 -2.45 -14.16
CA ARG A 5 -21.66 -3.82 -14.70
C ARG A 5 -20.83 -4.19 -15.94
N ARG A 6 -19.71 -3.52 -16.23
CA ARG A 6 -18.81 -3.99 -17.30
C ARG A 6 -17.35 -3.97 -16.87
N PRO A 7 -16.66 -5.14 -16.83
CA PRO A 7 -15.22 -5.16 -16.62
C PRO A 7 -14.51 -4.40 -17.74
N LEU A 8 -13.47 -3.65 -17.37
CA LEU A 8 -12.68 -2.82 -18.28
C LEU A 8 -11.83 -3.65 -19.27
N MET A 9 -11.74 -4.97 -19.05
CA MET A 9 -10.92 -5.89 -19.83
C MET A 9 -11.77 -7.08 -20.31
N PRO A 10 -11.60 -7.56 -21.56
CA PRO A 10 -12.23 -8.79 -22.03
C PRO A 10 -11.73 -9.99 -21.22
N VAL A 11 -12.63 -10.88 -20.81
CA VAL A 11 -12.31 -12.12 -20.11
C VAL A 11 -11.42 -13.00 -20.99
N ARG A 12 -10.12 -13.03 -20.71
CA ARG A 12 -9.19 -14.07 -21.18
C ARG A 12 -8.53 -14.68 -19.96
N GLN A 13 -9.15 -15.77 -19.52
CA GLN A 13 -8.96 -16.58 -18.31
C GLN A 13 -7.50 -16.97 -18.02
N SER A 14 -6.67 -15.99 -17.64
CA SER A 14 -5.37 -16.28 -17.03
C SER A 14 -5.51 -16.36 -15.52
N PRO A 15 -4.70 -17.18 -14.83
CA PRO A 15 -4.77 -17.32 -13.38
C PRO A 15 -4.50 -16.01 -12.62
N GLU A 16 -3.71 -15.10 -13.18
CA GLU A 16 -3.46 -13.75 -12.63
C GLU A 16 -4.73 -12.90 -12.64
N GLN A 17 -5.53 -13.01 -13.70
CA GLN A 17 -6.81 -12.31 -13.80
C GLN A 17 -7.83 -12.86 -12.81
N VAL A 18 -7.81 -14.18 -12.54
CA VAL A 18 -8.62 -14.78 -11.48
C VAL A 18 -8.23 -14.21 -10.11
N GLY A 19 -6.92 -14.05 -9.84
CA GLY A 19 -6.44 -13.42 -8.60
C GLY A 19 -6.87 -11.96 -8.45
N LEU A 20 -6.75 -11.16 -9.51
CA LEU A 20 -7.19 -9.76 -9.52
C LEU A 20 -8.71 -9.62 -9.35
N GLU A 21 -9.48 -10.49 -10.02
CA GLU A 21 -10.94 -10.51 -9.90
C GLU A 21 -11.37 -10.94 -8.49
N MET A 22 -10.72 -11.96 -7.91
CA MET A 22 -10.96 -12.38 -6.53
C MET A 22 -10.69 -11.25 -5.53
N LEU A 23 -9.59 -10.51 -5.70
CA LEU A 23 -9.29 -9.33 -4.88
C LEU A 23 -10.37 -8.24 -5.04
N CYS A 24 -10.86 -8.02 -6.26
CA CYS A 24 -11.93 -7.07 -6.52
C CYS A 24 -13.23 -7.48 -5.83
N LEU A 25 -13.63 -8.75 -5.95
CA LEU A 25 -14.83 -9.31 -5.35
C LEU A 25 -14.75 -9.29 -3.81
N CYS A 26 -13.59 -9.62 -3.22
CA CYS A 26 -13.35 -9.44 -1.79
C CYS A 26 -13.50 -7.99 -1.34
N GLY A 27 -13.00 -7.03 -2.15
CA GLY A 27 -13.18 -5.59 -1.88
C GLY A 27 -14.64 -5.15 -1.96
N GLN A 28 -15.39 -5.66 -2.94
CA GLN A 28 -16.84 -5.40 -3.05
C GLN A 28 -17.60 -5.95 -1.84
N LEU A 29 -17.24 -7.15 -1.38
CA LEU A 29 -17.85 -7.78 -0.21
C LEU A 29 -17.54 -7.00 1.08
N ASP A 30 -16.29 -6.54 1.29
CA ASP A 30 -15.92 -5.71 2.44
C ASP A 30 -16.69 -4.38 2.46
N LEU A 31 -16.81 -3.71 1.30
CA LEU A 31 -17.62 -2.49 1.18
C LEU A 31 -19.10 -2.72 1.51
N LEU A 32 -19.66 -3.82 1.00
CA LEU A 32 -21.04 -4.21 1.27
C LEU A 32 -21.27 -4.47 2.77
N ILE A 33 -20.34 -5.19 3.43
CA ILE A 33 -20.37 -5.44 4.88
C ILE A 33 -20.28 -4.13 5.66
N ARG A 34 -19.37 -3.23 5.29
CA ARG A 34 -19.24 -1.92 5.96
C ARG A 34 -20.50 -1.09 5.82
N ALA A 35 -21.14 -1.07 4.65
CA ALA A 35 -22.40 -0.37 4.44
C ALA A 35 -23.51 -0.94 5.34
N GLN A 36 -23.62 -2.27 5.43
CA GLN A 36 -24.59 -2.92 6.34
C GLN A 36 -24.31 -2.61 7.81
N MET A 37 -23.04 -2.57 8.22
CA MET A 37 -22.65 -2.19 9.58
C MET A 37 -22.98 -0.73 9.89
N GLN A 38 -22.76 0.19 8.94
CA GLN A 38 -23.17 1.59 9.10
C GLN A 38 -24.68 1.72 9.26
N GLN A 39 -25.46 1.03 8.43
CA GLN A 39 -26.92 1.01 8.53
C GLN A 39 -27.39 0.51 9.90
N PHE A 40 -26.79 -0.55 10.44
CA PHE A 40 -27.10 -1.03 11.79
C PHE A 40 -26.80 0.01 12.87
N GLN A 41 -25.67 0.70 12.77
CA GLN A 41 -25.31 1.77 13.72
C GLN A 41 -26.31 2.92 13.68
N GLU A 42 -26.79 3.30 12.50
CA GLU A 42 -27.83 4.33 12.34
C GLU A 42 -29.16 3.89 12.95
N GLN A 43 -29.60 2.65 12.69
CA GLN A 43 -30.82 2.09 13.28
C GLN A 43 -30.74 2.05 14.81
N LEU A 44 -29.60 1.64 15.37
CA LEU A 44 -29.35 1.67 16.82
C LEU A 44 -29.38 3.10 17.38
N GLY A 45 -28.79 4.06 16.68
CA GLY A 45 -28.81 5.47 17.05
C GLY A 45 -30.22 6.07 17.07
N GLN A 46 -31.13 5.52 16.26
CA GLN A 46 -32.55 5.88 16.20
C GLN A 46 -33.42 5.09 17.19
N GLY A 47 -32.84 4.16 17.95
CA GLY A 47 -33.56 3.30 18.91
C GLY A 47 -34.36 2.18 18.26
N CYS A 48 -34.11 1.87 16.98
CA CYS A 48 -34.72 0.76 16.27
C CYS A 48 -33.95 -0.55 16.49
N THR A 49 -34.63 -1.68 16.37
CA THR A 49 -33.99 -2.99 16.29
C THR A 49 -33.25 -3.12 14.96
N PRO A 50 -31.96 -3.52 14.94
CA PRO A 50 -31.21 -3.65 13.70
C PRO A 50 -31.80 -4.74 12.80
N GLU A 51 -32.07 -4.41 11.54
CA GLU A 51 -32.58 -5.35 10.54
C GLU A 51 -31.70 -5.30 9.29
N GLU A 52 -31.30 -6.49 8.82
CA GLU A 52 -30.47 -6.65 7.64
C GLU A 52 -31.19 -6.05 6.42
N SER A 53 -30.44 -5.38 5.54
CA SER A 53 -31.04 -4.87 4.31
C SER A 53 -31.42 -6.04 3.40
N ASP A 54 -32.64 -6.03 2.85
CA ASP A 54 -33.07 -7.01 1.83
C ASP A 54 -32.09 -7.08 0.64
N SER A 55 -31.39 -5.98 0.35
CA SER A 55 -30.40 -5.89 -0.72
C SER A 55 -29.05 -6.49 -0.36
N PHE A 56 -28.71 -6.57 0.93
CA PHE A 56 -27.42 -7.09 1.39
C PHE A 56 -27.27 -8.58 1.09
N GLN A 57 -28.28 -9.38 1.42
CA GLN A 57 -28.25 -10.81 1.16
C GLN A 57 -28.18 -11.13 -0.34
N ALA A 58 -28.96 -10.42 -1.15
CA ALA A 58 -28.96 -10.60 -2.60
C ALA A 58 -27.61 -10.23 -3.24
N GLN A 59 -27.03 -9.08 -2.86
CA GLN A 59 -25.74 -8.64 -3.39
C GLN A 59 -24.58 -9.51 -2.87
N GLY A 60 -24.62 -9.92 -1.60
CA GLY A 60 -23.65 -10.82 -1.02
C GLY A 60 -23.63 -12.17 -1.72
N SER A 61 -24.81 -12.75 -2.00
CA SER A 61 -24.92 -14.00 -2.77
C SER A 61 -24.37 -13.84 -4.19
N GLU A 62 -24.68 -12.74 -4.88
CA GLU A 62 -24.19 -12.47 -6.23
C GLU A 62 -22.65 -12.36 -6.26
N ILE A 63 -22.04 -11.71 -5.27
CA ILE A 63 -20.57 -11.63 -5.13
C ILE A 63 -19.97 -13.01 -4.86
N LEU A 64 -20.54 -13.79 -3.94
CA LEU A 64 -20.05 -15.13 -3.62
C LEU A 64 -20.15 -16.09 -4.81
N ASP A 65 -21.23 -16.03 -5.58
CA ASP A 65 -21.39 -16.82 -6.81
C ASP A 65 -20.34 -16.44 -7.86
N GLN A 66 -20.03 -15.15 -8.00
CA GLN A 66 -18.95 -14.68 -8.89
C GLN A 66 -17.57 -15.17 -8.42
N MET A 67 -17.32 -15.18 -7.10
CA MET A 67 -16.07 -15.72 -6.54
C MET A 67 -15.94 -17.22 -6.86
N LEU A 68 -17.00 -17.99 -6.70
CA LEU A 68 -17.03 -19.41 -7.04
C LEU A 68 -16.78 -19.65 -8.53
N GLN A 69 -17.41 -18.87 -9.41
CA GLN A 69 -17.17 -18.93 -10.85
C GLN A 69 -15.73 -18.55 -11.22
N CYS A 70 -15.13 -17.58 -10.55
CA CYS A 70 -13.72 -17.22 -10.76
C CYS A 70 -12.80 -18.41 -10.46
N LEU A 71 -13.06 -19.14 -9.38
CA LEU A 71 -12.26 -20.31 -8.98
C LEU A 71 -12.33 -21.47 -9.99
N GLU A 72 -13.39 -21.59 -10.78
CA GLU A 72 -13.49 -22.63 -11.83
C GLU A 72 -12.45 -22.47 -12.95
N HIS A 73 -11.90 -21.27 -13.11
CA HIS A 73 -10.94 -20.92 -14.16
C HIS A 73 -9.48 -21.17 -13.76
N LEU A 74 -9.25 -21.64 -12.53
CA LEU A 74 -7.93 -21.99 -12.07
C LEU A 74 -7.44 -23.29 -12.72
N PRO A 75 -6.13 -23.40 -13.00
CA PRO A 75 -5.56 -24.63 -13.51
C PRO A 75 -5.82 -25.76 -12.50
N LYS A 76 -6.12 -26.96 -13.03
CA LYS A 76 -6.20 -28.18 -12.23
C LYS A 76 -4.85 -28.91 -12.28
N PRO A 77 -4.26 -29.31 -11.15
CA PRO A 77 -4.82 -29.28 -9.80
C PRO A 77 -4.88 -27.87 -9.21
N MET A 78 -5.98 -27.58 -8.49
CA MET A 78 -6.22 -26.29 -7.86
C MET A 78 -5.03 -25.95 -6.94
N PRO A 79 -4.46 -24.73 -7.01
CA PRO A 79 -3.40 -24.31 -6.11
C PRO A 79 -3.86 -24.48 -4.66
N GLN A 80 -2.95 -24.88 -3.79
CA GLN A 80 -3.25 -25.03 -2.37
C GLN A 80 -3.49 -23.65 -1.74
N LEU A 81 -4.18 -23.60 -0.61
CA LEU A 81 -4.42 -22.34 0.11
C LEU A 81 -3.11 -21.60 0.42
N GLU A 82 -2.04 -22.35 0.65
CA GLU A 82 -0.68 -21.88 0.85
C GLU A 82 -0.19 -21.04 -0.34
N ASP A 83 -0.45 -21.48 -1.57
CA ASP A 83 -0.07 -20.76 -2.80
C ASP A 83 -0.79 -19.39 -2.93
N TYR A 84 -2.01 -19.27 -2.41
CA TYR A 84 -2.75 -18.00 -2.37
C TYR A 84 -2.24 -17.05 -1.30
N LEU A 85 -1.87 -17.58 -0.14
CA LEU A 85 -1.30 -16.78 0.94
C LEU A 85 0.04 -16.18 0.51
N ASP A 86 0.87 -16.95 -0.20
CA ASP A 86 2.12 -16.48 -0.79
C ASP A 86 1.89 -15.34 -1.81
N MET A 87 0.81 -15.43 -2.61
CA MET A 87 0.40 -14.34 -3.53
C MET A 87 -0.07 -13.07 -2.80
N VAL A 88 -0.80 -13.21 -1.70
CA VAL A 88 -1.22 -12.05 -0.88
C VAL A 88 -0.01 -11.38 -0.25
N GLU A 89 0.95 -12.15 0.25
CA GLU A 89 2.21 -11.63 0.78
C GLU A 89 3.03 -10.90 -0.30
N TYR A 90 3.05 -11.43 -1.53
CA TYR A 90 3.63 -10.76 -2.70
C TYR A 90 3.01 -9.39 -2.96
N PHE A 91 1.67 -9.30 -3.05
CA PHE A 91 1.01 -8.01 -3.30
C PHE A 91 1.27 -7.01 -2.17
N LEU A 92 1.32 -7.49 -0.93
CA LEU A 92 1.67 -6.66 0.23
C LEU A 92 3.11 -6.15 0.15
N HIS A 93 4.06 -6.99 -0.30
CA HIS A 93 5.45 -6.59 -0.50
C HIS A 93 5.59 -5.56 -1.62
N VAL A 94 4.99 -5.80 -2.79
CA VAL A 94 4.97 -4.83 -3.90
C VAL A 94 4.33 -3.51 -3.48
N ALA A 95 3.24 -3.56 -2.70
CA ALA A 95 2.59 -2.35 -2.18
C ALA A 95 3.53 -1.56 -1.27
N LYS A 96 4.31 -2.21 -0.41
CA LYS A 96 5.33 -1.56 0.44
C LYS A 96 6.45 -0.94 -0.40
N LEU A 97 6.94 -1.63 -1.44
CA LEU A 97 7.96 -1.09 -2.35
C LEU A 97 7.46 0.17 -3.06
N ASN A 98 6.23 0.10 -3.58
CA ASN A 98 5.61 1.24 -4.23
C ASN A 98 5.39 2.40 -3.26
N GLN A 99 4.94 2.11 -2.03
CA GLN A 99 4.81 3.12 -0.97
C GLN A 99 6.15 3.80 -0.67
N LEU A 100 7.23 3.02 -0.57
CA LEU A 100 8.58 3.53 -0.33
C LEU A 100 9.05 4.44 -1.46
N LEU A 101 8.81 4.04 -2.72
CA LEU A 101 9.16 4.82 -3.91
C LEU A 101 8.40 6.15 -3.96
N VAL A 102 7.08 6.11 -3.82
CA VAL A 102 6.21 7.29 -3.90
C VAL A 102 6.55 8.29 -2.79
N LEU A 103 6.72 7.83 -1.55
CA LEU A 103 7.10 8.71 -0.45
C LEU A 103 8.49 9.32 -0.63
N SER A 104 9.44 8.57 -1.20
CA SER A 104 10.78 9.10 -1.50
C SER A 104 10.71 10.22 -2.53
N GLN A 105 10.00 10.00 -3.65
CA GLN A 105 9.83 10.98 -4.71
C GLN A 105 9.05 12.22 -4.24
N GLN A 106 7.98 12.02 -3.46
CA GLN A 106 7.19 13.12 -2.92
C GLN A 106 8.02 13.99 -1.96
N LEU A 107 8.77 13.35 -1.05
CA LEU A 107 9.63 14.08 -0.13
C LEU A 107 10.72 14.86 -0.88
N GLU A 108 11.29 14.27 -1.92
CA GLU A 108 12.26 14.91 -2.79
C GLU A 108 11.69 16.16 -3.48
N GLU A 109 10.51 16.04 -4.06
CA GLU A 109 9.79 17.15 -4.71
C GLU A 109 9.47 18.27 -3.71
N ASP A 110 8.99 17.89 -2.53
CA ASP A 110 8.60 18.82 -1.48
C ASP A 110 9.81 19.62 -0.95
N ILE A 111 10.96 18.97 -0.78
CA ILE A 111 12.23 19.61 -0.39
C ILE A 111 12.70 20.65 -1.42
N ARG A 112 12.49 20.38 -2.71
CA ARG A 112 12.98 21.27 -3.78
C ARG A 112 12.06 22.43 -4.06
N HIS A 113 10.75 22.25 -3.90
CA HIS A 113 9.78 23.18 -4.45
C HIS A 113 8.87 23.84 -3.40
N LEU A 114 8.78 23.33 -2.17
CA LEU A 114 7.98 24.00 -1.16
C LEU A 114 8.69 25.22 -0.59
N GLY A 115 7.94 26.33 -0.47
CA GLY A 115 8.40 27.52 0.23
C GLY A 115 8.51 27.33 1.76
N SER A 116 7.92 26.26 2.31
CA SER A 116 7.86 25.95 3.75
C SER A 116 8.12 24.47 4.00
N HIS A 117 9.03 24.16 4.92
CA HIS A 117 9.47 22.82 5.26
C HIS A 117 8.86 22.29 6.58
N LYS A 118 7.75 22.89 7.04
CA LYS A 118 7.12 22.56 8.34
C LYS A 118 6.70 21.10 8.49
N TYR A 119 6.41 20.41 7.38
CA TYR A 119 5.96 19.01 7.37
C TYR A 119 7.06 18.00 7.05
N ILE A 120 8.27 18.45 6.69
CA ILE A 120 9.35 17.55 6.29
C ILE A 120 9.69 16.53 7.39
N ALA A 121 9.74 16.97 8.66
CA ALA A 121 10.01 16.05 9.77
C ALA A 121 8.94 14.95 9.89
N HIS A 122 7.68 15.27 9.59
CA HIS A 122 6.60 14.29 9.59
C HIS A 122 6.75 13.33 8.40
N GLN A 123 6.94 13.86 7.19
CA GLN A 123 7.11 13.05 5.98
C GLN A 123 8.30 12.10 6.08
N LEU A 124 9.45 12.57 6.58
CA LEU A 124 10.62 11.73 6.82
C LEU A 124 10.34 10.64 7.88
N SER A 125 9.50 10.92 8.89
CA SER A 125 9.08 9.90 9.86
C SER A 125 8.21 8.82 9.23
N VAL A 126 7.31 9.20 8.32
CA VAL A 126 6.47 8.23 7.58
C VAL A 126 7.35 7.37 6.67
N LEU A 127 8.29 8.00 5.95
CA LEU A 127 9.27 7.28 5.14
C LEU A 127 10.09 6.30 5.98
N TYR A 128 10.63 6.74 7.12
CA TYR A 128 11.35 5.90 8.08
C TYR A 128 10.52 4.69 8.54
N GLN A 129 9.23 4.88 8.81
CA GLN A 129 8.34 3.80 9.23
C GLN A 129 8.19 2.74 8.12
N VAL A 130 8.07 3.17 6.86
CA VAL A 130 8.00 2.26 5.71
C VAL A 130 9.31 1.50 5.55
N ILE A 131 10.47 2.17 5.62
CA ILE A 131 11.79 1.52 5.59
C ILE A 131 11.92 0.50 6.74
N SER A 132 11.39 0.83 7.91
CA SER A 132 11.41 -0.05 9.09
C SER A 132 10.54 -1.29 8.96
N SER A 133 9.58 -1.29 8.02
CA SER A 133 8.73 -2.46 7.75
C SER A 133 9.45 -3.55 6.97
N PHE A 134 10.57 -3.23 6.31
CA PHE A 134 11.42 -4.19 5.61
C PHE A 134 12.44 -4.83 6.56
N ARG A 135 12.73 -6.11 6.32
CA ARG A 135 13.71 -6.91 7.08
C ARG A 135 14.84 -7.36 6.16
N GLY A 136 16.00 -7.68 6.72
CA GLY A 136 17.12 -8.28 5.97
C GLY A 136 17.93 -7.35 5.06
N ILE A 137 17.41 -6.17 4.71
CA ILE A 137 18.06 -5.29 3.72
C ILE A 137 19.07 -4.35 4.38
N LYS A 138 20.36 -4.58 4.11
CA LYS A 138 21.47 -3.81 4.70
C LYS A 138 21.38 -2.32 4.40
N VAL A 139 21.13 -1.93 3.14
CA VAL A 139 21.05 -0.51 2.74
C VAL A 139 19.96 0.22 3.52
N PHE A 140 18.82 -0.43 3.76
CA PHE A 140 17.74 0.14 4.58
C PHE A 140 18.13 0.25 6.06
N SER A 141 18.91 -0.69 6.59
CA SER A 141 19.46 -0.57 7.95
C SER A 141 20.40 0.63 8.09
N ASP A 142 21.26 0.85 7.10
CA ASP A 142 22.23 1.95 7.10
C ASP A 142 21.50 3.31 7.01
N ILE A 143 20.52 3.43 6.10
CA ILE A 143 19.68 4.64 5.97
C ILE A 143 18.90 4.92 7.25
N LYS A 144 18.33 3.90 7.91
CA LYS A 144 17.61 4.08 9.19
C LYS A 144 18.50 4.70 10.27
N LYS A 145 19.72 4.18 10.43
CA LYS A 145 20.68 4.71 11.42
C LYS A 145 21.05 6.16 11.12
N ASP A 146 21.20 6.48 9.84
CA ASP A 146 21.51 7.85 9.41
C ASP A 146 20.34 8.81 9.70
N ILE A 147 19.10 8.39 9.44
CA ILE A 147 17.89 9.13 9.85
C ILE A 147 17.89 9.33 11.37
N GLU A 148 18.05 8.26 12.16
CA GLU A 148 18.04 8.33 13.63
C GLU A 148 19.09 9.30 14.19
N ALA A 149 20.29 9.34 13.60
CA ALA A 149 21.38 10.20 14.04
C ALA A 149 21.10 11.69 13.84
N ASN A 150 20.43 12.06 12.74
CA ASN A 150 20.24 13.45 12.33
C ASN A 150 18.84 14.00 12.66
N PHE A 151 17.84 13.14 12.79
CA PHE A 151 16.42 13.52 12.87
C PHE A 151 16.11 14.55 13.96
N LYS A 152 16.66 14.37 15.16
CA LYS A 152 16.37 15.24 16.30
C LYS A 152 16.85 16.67 16.05
N GLN A 153 18.08 16.83 15.56
CA GLN A 153 18.67 18.14 15.31
C GLN A 153 17.99 18.83 14.13
N MET A 154 17.70 18.08 13.06
CA MET A 154 16.95 18.57 11.91
C MET A 154 15.56 19.06 12.34
N LYS A 155 14.81 18.27 13.10
CA LYS A 155 13.47 18.65 13.57
C LYS A 155 13.50 19.90 14.45
N GLN A 156 14.51 20.04 15.30
CA GLN A 156 14.69 21.24 16.13
C GLN A 156 14.96 22.49 15.28
N SER A 157 15.68 22.36 14.15
CA SER A 157 15.94 23.48 13.25
C SER A 157 14.68 24.04 12.57
N LEU A 158 13.60 23.24 12.53
CA LEU A 158 12.31 23.62 11.95
C LEU A 158 11.35 24.27 12.96
N VAL A 159 11.70 24.31 14.25
CA VAL A 159 10.88 24.99 15.26
C VAL A 159 11.12 26.50 15.13
N ALA A 160 10.14 27.23 14.59
CA ALA A 160 10.20 28.68 14.55
C ALA A 160 10.22 29.25 15.97
N GLY A 161 11.16 30.16 16.26
CA GLY A 161 11.15 30.93 17.50
C GLY A 161 9.91 31.83 17.58
N GLU A 162 9.33 31.98 18.77
CA GLU A 162 8.17 32.86 18.99
C GLU A 162 8.44 34.26 18.43
N GLY A 163 7.66 34.66 17.42
CA GLY A 163 7.75 35.98 16.77
C GLY A 163 8.45 36.03 15.40
N CYS A 164 8.96 34.92 14.87
CA CYS A 164 9.52 34.89 13.51
C CYS A 164 8.42 34.93 12.44
N ARG A 165 8.51 35.87 11.48
CA ARG A 165 7.58 36.00 10.33
C ARG A 165 7.92 35.08 9.16
N HIS A 166 9.05 34.38 9.20
CA HIS A 166 9.50 33.51 8.12
C HIS A 166 8.96 32.08 8.32
N GLU A 167 8.45 31.49 7.23
CA GLU A 167 8.10 30.07 7.19
C GLU A 167 9.34 29.22 7.53
N PRO A 168 9.19 28.12 8.28
CA PRO A 168 10.32 27.29 8.68
C PRO A 168 10.95 26.65 7.44
N GLN A 169 12.26 26.83 7.29
CA GLN A 169 13.03 26.24 6.20
C GLN A 169 14.20 25.44 6.75
N LEU A 170 14.50 24.32 6.08
CA LEU A 170 15.68 23.53 6.36
C LEU A 170 16.95 24.28 5.98
N ALA A 171 18.00 24.05 6.78
CA ALA A 171 19.35 24.41 6.38
C ALA A 171 19.81 23.59 5.17
N ALA A 172 20.66 24.17 4.32
CA ALA A 172 21.11 23.56 3.07
C ALA A 172 21.73 22.16 3.22
N HIS A 173 22.40 21.90 4.35
CA HIS A 173 22.97 20.57 4.63
C HIS A 173 21.88 19.51 4.87
N TYR A 174 20.78 19.85 5.56
CA TYR A 174 19.64 18.93 5.72
C TYR A 174 18.86 18.72 4.42
N ILE A 175 18.75 19.75 3.58
CA ILE A 175 18.20 19.62 2.22
C ILE A 175 19.02 18.60 1.44
N SER A 176 20.34 18.81 1.36
CA SER A 176 21.24 17.91 0.61
C SER A 176 21.19 16.48 1.14
N TRP A 177 21.20 16.33 2.45
CA TRP A 177 21.11 15.04 3.15
C TRP A 177 19.81 14.28 2.84
N ILE A 178 18.66 14.96 2.92
CA ILE A 178 17.36 14.32 2.64
C ILE A 178 17.28 13.93 1.15
N LEU A 179 17.77 14.79 0.24
CA LEU A 179 17.81 14.47 -1.19
C LEU A 179 18.69 13.26 -1.49
N GLU A 180 19.83 13.11 -0.79
CA GLU A 180 20.69 11.93 -0.91
C GLU A 180 19.96 10.66 -0.43
N ILE A 181 19.24 10.74 0.71
CA ILE A 181 18.43 9.63 1.21
C ILE A 181 17.36 9.23 0.19
N THR A 182 16.56 10.19 -0.32
CA THR A 182 15.46 9.88 -1.23
C THR A 182 15.98 9.30 -2.54
N GLN A 183 17.07 9.85 -3.08
CA GLN A 183 17.68 9.35 -4.30
C GLN A 183 18.27 7.95 -4.14
N ASN A 184 18.92 7.67 -3.00
CA ASN A 184 19.42 6.33 -2.68
C ASN A 184 18.27 5.31 -2.58
N LEU A 185 17.19 5.65 -1.88
CA LEU A 185 16.00 4.79 -1.76
C LEU A 185 15.35 4.53 -3.11
N THR A 186 15.11 5.57 -3.91
CA THR A 186 14.56 5.45 -5.26
C THR A 186 15.44 4.56 -6.14
N THR A 187 16.76 4.75 -6.10
CA THR A 187 17.70 3.93 -6.88
C THR A 187 17.64 2.46 -6.47
N VAL A 188 17.68 2.17 -5.17
CA VAL A 188 17.60 0.79 -4.65
C VAL A 188 16.29 0.13 -5.05
N VAL A 189 15.15 0.80 -4.81
CA VAL A 189 13.83 0.25 -5.12
C VAL A 189 13.65 0.02 -6.63
N LEU A 190 14.10 0.95 -7.48
CA LEU A 190 13.99 0.78 -8.94
C LEU A 190 14.98 -0.24 -9.50
N SER A 191 16.13 -0.44 -8.84
CA SER A 191 17.11 -1.46 -9.26
C SER A 191 16.68 -2.88 -8.91
N LEU A 192 15.69 -3.05 -8.01
CA LEU A 192 15.13 -4.36 -7.60
C LEU A 192 16.23 -5.42 -7.33
N PRO A 193 17.15 -5.15 -6.39
CA PRO A 193 18.20 -6.11 -6.03
C PRO A 193 17.62 -7.40 -5.44
N GLU A 194 18.40 -8.49 -5.45
CA GLU A 194 17.94 -9.81 -5.03
C GLU A 194 17.35 -9.83 -3.62
N GLU A 195 17.90 -9.07 -2.67
CA GLU A 195 17.39 -9.00 -1.29
C GLU A 195 15.99 -8.37 -1.20
N LEU A 196 15.61 -7.54 -2.17
CA LEU A 196 14.25 -7.02 -2.30
C LEU A 196 13.33 -8.00 -3.04
N MET A 197 13.90 -8.96 -3.75
CA MET A 197 13.20 -9.99 -4.49
C MET A 197 13.12 -11.34 -3.77
N GLU A 198 13.82 -11.57 -2.66
CA GLU A 198 13.74 -12.83 -1.91
C GLU A 198 12.30 -13.15 -1.52
N ASP A 199 11.58 -12.18 -0.95
CA ASP A 199 10.15 -12.29 -0.61
C ASP A 199 9.24 -12.35 -1.86
N LEU A 200 9.77 -12.01 -3.04
CA LEU A 200 9.06 -12.09 -4.33
C LEU A 200 9.33 -13.41 -5.08
N HIS A 201 10.42 -14.11 -4.76
CA HIS A 201 10.94 -15.21 -5.57
C HIS A 201 9.99 -16.41 -5.60
N GLN A 202 9.37 -16.71 -4.46
CA GLN A 202 8.43 -17.82 -4.31
C GLN A 202 7.14 -17.56 -5.09
N ALA A 203 6.61 -16.33 -5.02
CA ALA A 203 5.44 -15.93 -5.80
C ALA A 203 5.73 -15.82 -7.31
N VAL A 204 6.91 -15.34 -7.71
CA VAL A 204 7.33 -15.31 -9.13
C VAL A 204 7.52 -16.72 -9.68
N THR A 205 8.05 -17.64 -8.87
CA THR A 205 8.15 -19.06 -9.23
C THR A 205 6.78 -19.70 -9.35
N PHE A 206 5.88 -19.44 -8.41
CA PHE A 206 4.48 -19.88 -8.47
C PHE A 206 3.77 -19.34 -9.71
N MET A 207 3.83 -18.03 -9.97
CA MET A 207 3.28 -17.40 -11.17
C MET A 207 3.86 -18.01 -12.44
N SER A 208 5.18 -18.29 -12.48
CA SER A 208 5.81 -18.94 -13.62
C SER A 208 5.29 -20.38 -13.84
N LEU A 209 5.06 -21.13 -12.76
CA LEU A 209 4.46 -22.48 -12.81
C LEU A 209 2.98 -22.45 -13.22
N LEU A 210 2.25 -21.43 -12.78
CA LEU A 210 0.84 -21.19 -13.06
C LEU A 210 0.61 -20.76 -14.53
N LEU A 211 1.60 -20.09 -15.12
CA LEU A 211 1.63 -19.63 -16.52
C LEU A 211 2.22 -20.65 -17.50
N SER A 212 2.78 -21.76 -17.01
CA SER A 212 3.36 -22.87 -17.79
C SER A 212 2.33 -23.93 -18.13
#